data_AF-A0A183GZW4-F1
#
_entry.id   AF-A0A183GZW4-F1
#
_cell.length_a   1.000
_cell.length_b   1.000
_cell.length_c   1.000
_cell.angle_alpha   90.00
_cell.angle_beta   90.00
_cell.angle_gamma   90.00
#
_symmetry.space_group_name_H-M   'P 1'
#
loop_
_entity.id
_entity.type
_entity.pdbx_description
1 polymer ?
#
loop_
_entity_poly.entity_id
_entity_poly.type
_entity_poly.pdbx_seq_one_letter_code
_entity_poly.pdbx_strand_id
1 'polypeptide(L)' 'MWCGHSRPAALIRHILTGQHAPLRFRVNGVVVNQPDFIKAFNCPTDSAMNAKTKCSLWIY' A
#
# COMPACT_ATOMS: atom_id res chain seq x y z
N MET A 1 10.98 -9.78 2.69
CA MET A 1 10.22 -8.87 3.58
C MET A 1 8.82 -8.62 3.01
N TRP A 2 7.81 -8.44 3.87
CA TRP A 2 6.34 -8.27 3.65
C TRP A 2 5.57 -9.26 2.76
N CYS A 3 6.22 -10.11 1.97
CA CYS A 3 5.54 -11.25 1.33
C CYS A 3 4.97 -12.19 2.39
N GLY A 4 3.68 -12.49 2.30
CA GLY A 4 3.00 -13.37 3.24
C GLY A 4 1.51 -13.52 2.91
N HIS A 5 0.90 -14.56 3.49
CA HIS A 5 -0.50 -14.89 3.29
C HIS A 5 -1.12 -15.29 4.62
N SER A 6 -2.37 -14.85 4.84
CA SER A 6 -3.12 -15.12 6.06
C SER A 6 -4.34 -15.97 5.73
N ARG A 7 -4.70 -16.90 6.63
CA ARG A 7 -5.99 -17.59 6.54
C ARG A 7 -7.13 -16.58 6.63
N PRO A 8 -8.26 -16.77 5.93
CA PRO A 8 -9.36 -15.80 5.91
C PRO A 8 -9.85 -15.39 7.31
N ALA A 9 -10.06 -16.35 8.22
CA ALA A 9 -10.50 -16.06 9.58
C ALA A 9 -9.48 -15.21 10.38
N ALA A 10 -8.18 -15.47 10.19
CA ALA A 10 -7.12 -14.70 10.81
C ALA A 10 -7.03 -13.28 10.22
N LEU A 11 -7.24 -13.13 8.90
CA LEU A 11 -7.27 -11.83 8.24
C LEU A 11 -8.46 -10.99 8.73
N ILE A 12 -9.65 -11.58 8.85
CA ILE A 12 -10.84 -10.89 9.40
C ILE A 12 -10.57 -10.40 10.81
N ARG A 13 -10.06 -11.27 11.69
CA ARG A 13 -9.68 -10.88 13.06
C ARG A 13 -8.65 -9.74 13.04
N HIS A 14 -7.64 -9.83 12.18
CA HIS A 14 -6.61 -8.81 12.07
C HIS A 14 -7.16 -7.46 11.59
N ILE A 15 -8.09 -7.44 10.65
CA ILE A 15 -8.75 -6.21 10.18
C ILE A 15 -9.56 -5.57 11.30
N LEU A 16 -10.24 -6.37 12.12
CA LEU A 16 -11.13 -5.87 13.18
C LEU A 16 -10.38 -5.40 14.44
N THR A 17 -9.26 -6.03 14.79
CA THR A 17 -8.58 -5.77 16.07
C THR A 17 -7.13 -5.30 15.93
N GLY A 18 -6.55 -5.38 14.73
CA GLY A 18 -5.15 -5.04 14.49
C GLY A 18 -4.94 -3.53 14.36
N GLN A 19 -3.83 -3.04 14.91
CA GLN A 19 -3.39 -1.64 14.74
C GLN A 19 -2.68 -1.41 13.39
N HIS A 20 -2.28 -2.47 12.72
CA HIS A 20 -1.52 -2.42 11.47
C HIS A 20 -2.42 -2.77 10.29
N ALA A 21 -2.17 -2.13 9.14
CA ALA A 21 -2.80 -2.53 7.89
C ALA A 21 -2.31 -3.92 7.45
N PRO A 22 -3.15 -4.71 6.74
CA PRO A 22 -2.73 -6.00 6.19
C PRO A 22 -1.53 -5.87 5.23
N LEU A 23 -0.71 -6.93 5.15
CA LEU A 23 0.59 -6.94 4.47
C LEU A 23 0.58 -6.29 3.07
N ARG A 24 -0.37 -6.67 2.21
CA ARG A 24 -0.50 -6.12 0.85
C ARG A 24 -0.69 -4.59 0.85
N PHE A 25 -1.48 -4.07 1.78
CA PHE A 25 -1.78 -2.64 1.86
C PHE A 25 -0.62 -1.84 2.47
N ARG A 26 0.23 -2.49 3.28
CA ARG A 26 1.48 -1.86 3.77
C ARG A 26 2.47 -1.57 2.64
N VAL A 27 2.48 -2.39 1.60
CA VAL A 27 3.33 -2.17 0.42
C VAL A 27 2.60 -1.23 -0.55
N ASN A 28 1.46 -1.68 -1.09
CA ASN A 28 0.80 -0.98 -2.18
C ASN A 28 0.26 0.40 -1.76
N GLY A 29 -0.29 0.51 -0.54
CA GLY A 29 -0.85 1.75 -0.03
C GLY A 29 0.20 2.82 0.24
N VAL A 30 1.46 2.45 0.45
CA VAL A 30 2.56 3.40 0.61
C VAL A 30 3.10 3.82 -0.74
N VAL A 31 3.47 2.86 -1.59
CA VAL A 31 4.20 3.18 -2.83
C VAL A 31 3.35 3.86 -3.90
N VAL A 32 2.01 3.75 -3.83
CA VAL A 32 1.10 4.52 -4.70
C VAL A 32 1.22 6.04 -4.51
N ASN A 33 1.71 6.48 -3.34
CA ASN A 33 1.94 7.89 -3.02
C ASN A 33 3.36 8.36 -3.37
N GLN A 34 4.24 7.47 -3.84
CA GLN A 34 5.67 7.74 -3.99
C GLN A 34 6.03 8.03 -5.46
N PRO A 35 6.43 9.28 -5.81
CA PRO A 35 6.80 9.64 -7.18
C PRO A 35 7.97 8.82 -7.72
N ASP A 36 8.96 8.51 -6.87
CA ASP A 36 10.12 7.73 -7.27
C ASP A 36 9.77 6.28 -7.63
N PHE A 37 8.82 5.67 -6.92
CA PHE A 37 8.31 4.35 -7.27
C PHE A 37 7.60 4.38 -8.62
N ILE A 38 6.71 5.36 -8.82
CA ILE A 38 5.97 5.54 -10.08
C ILE A 38 6.96 5.68 -11.25
N LYS A 39 8.03 6.47 -11.08
CA LYS A 39 9.07 6.66 -12.08
C LYS A 39 9.88 5.39 -12.32
N ALA A 40 10.34 4.72 -11.27
CA ALA A 40 11.17 3.53 -11.39
C ALA A 40 10.46 2.38 -12.11
N PHE A 41 9.14 2.27 -11.96
CA PHE A 41 8.33 1.23 -12.57
C PHE A 41 7.52 1.70 -13.80
N ASN A 42 7.75 2.93 -14.27
CA ASN A 42 7.02 3.54 -15.38
C ASN A 42 5.48 3.37 -15.27
N CYS A 43 4.92 3.56 -14.08
CA CYS A 43 3.50 3.37 -13.85
C CYS A 43 2.69 4.44 -14.64
N PRO A 44 1.80 4.04 -15.57
CA PRO A 44 0.99 4.98 -16.33
C PRO A 44 0.14 5.86 -15.42
N THR A 45 -0.19 7.06 -15.88
CA THR A 45 -1.17 7.93 -15.22
C THR A 45 -2.48 7.17 -15.00
N ASP A 46 -3.07 7.33 -13.83
CA ASP A 46 -4.34 6.69 -13.40
C ASP A 46 -4.30 5.17 -13.26
N SER A 47 -3.13 4.54 -13.38
CA SER A 47 -2.97 3.12 -13.04
C SER A 47 -3.15 2.87 -11.54
N ALA A 48 -3.43 1.62 -11.16
CA ALA A 48 -3.67 1.25 -9.76
C ALA A 48 -2.51 1.62 -8.81
N MET A 49 -1.28 1.70 -9.33
CA MET A 49 -0.06 2.06 -8.58
C MET A 49 0.38 3.52 -8.80
N ASN A 50 -0.41 4.31 -9.53
CA ASN A 50 -0.24 5.76 -9.71
C ASN A 50 -1.60 6.45 -9.58
N ALA A 51 -2.12 6.51 -8.35
CA ALA A 51 -3.43 7.09 -8.07
C ALA A 51 -3.47 8.60 -8.34
N LYS A 52 -4.61 9.12 -8.80
CA LYS A 52 -4.84 10.57 -8.98
C LYS A 52 -4.60 11.35 -7.70
N THR A 53 -5.19 10.87 -6.61
CA THR A 53 -5.07 11.47 -5.28
C THR A 53 -3.91 10.82 -4.54
N LYS A 54 -2.95 11.64 -4.10
CA LYS A 54 -1.79 11.21 -3.33
C LYS A 54 -1.79 11.87 -1.95
N CYS A 55 -1.36 11.13 -0.94
CA CYS A 55 -1.25 11.60 0.44
C CYS A 55 0.23 11.79 0.80
N SER A 56 0.56 12.94 1.39
CA SER A 56 1.88 13.21 1.97
C SER A 56 1.73 14.03 3.25
N LEU A 57 2.53 13.72 4.26
CA LEU A 57 2.50 14.38 5.57
C LEU A 57 3.88 14.92 5.97
N TRP A 58 4.92 14.12 5.73
CA TRP A 58 6.28 14.39 6.19
C TRP A 58 7.17 14.77 5.00
N ILE A 59 7.04 16.02 4.52
CA ILE A 59 7.68 16.52 3.28
C ILE A 59 8.84 17.51 3.54
N TYR A 60 9.45 17.40 4.72
CA TYR A 60 10.60 18.21 5.13
C TYR A 60 11.93 17.64 4.65
#